data_AF-A0A6H9UTS3-F1
#
_entry.id   AF-A0A6H9UTS3-F1
#
_cell.length_a   1.000
_cell.length_b   1.000
_cell.length_c   1.000
_cell.angle_alpha   90.00
_cell.angle_beta   90.00
_cell.angle_gamma   90.00
#
_symmetry.space_group_name_H-M   'P 1'
#
loop_
_entity.id
_entity.type
_entity.pdbx_description
1 polymer ?
#
loop_
_entity_poly.entity_id
_entity_poly.type
_entity_poly.pdbx_seq_one_letter_code
_entity_poly.pdbx_strand_id
1 'polypeptide(L)'
;MMHTGNTGDVRDHLLGWLLPDGDPAGSFAQQDVERFCWYELPVKWAAEPAEYPHILAALAELLNDADRPRAAAVCTSAATLAILDAWQRTSEEGRAAFRQAVDASPVTPPDTALLAWGPVMGIDEAVARSNASRMLEQALDDSVLVPSARGYATARTLHLERWLTTPHPAHDGQAPLDAIHSERRCAWAEAPPAARRRLRSRLANLLATAPEVHDNAAEPLRWLLESAGDGVALTQAGYLPRALVVEAADRYDWYLPGMVPRTETVTILMEDTVFRVLDGDVELSTHARTSDKPIRQFKAVARTRE
;
A
#
# COMPACT_ATOMS: atom_id res chain seq x y z
N MET A 1 10.27 -4.03 39.33
CA MET A 1 11.21 -3.14 40.05
C MET A 1 12.62 -3.60 39.69
N MET A 2 13.06 -3.30 38.47
CA MET A 2 14.46 -3.52 38.10
C MET A 2 15.27 -2.48 38.88
N HIS A 3 16.17 -2.96 39.72
CA HIS A 3 17.23 -2.13 40.29
C HIS A 3 17.98 -1.50 39.13
N THR A 4 18.41 -0.24 39.30
CA THR A 4 19.37 0.48 38.45
C THR A 4 20.47 -0.49 38.00
N GLY A 5 20.28 -1.10 36.82
CA GLY A 5 21.15 -2.11 36.29
C GLY A 5 22.48 -1.46 35.97
N ASN A 6 23.57 -2.24 36.07
CA ASN A 6 24.84 -1.79 35.51
C ASN A 6 24.62 -1.48 34.01
N THR A 7 25.29 -0.47 33.44
CA THR A 7 25.15 -0.13 32.01
C THR A 7 25.31 -1.35 31.10
N GLY A 8 26.14 -2.33 31.50
CA GLY A 8 26.26 -3.63 30.83
C GLY A 8 24.95 -4.42 30.75
N ASP A 9 24.21 -4.52 31.87
CA ASP A 9 22.95 -5.26 31.93
C ASP A 9 21.87 -4.62 31.03
N VAL A 10 21.85 -3.28 30.97
CA VAL A 10 20.94 -2.52 30.10
C VAL A 10 21.28 -2.75 28.63
N ARG A 11 22.57 -2.76 28.27
CA ARG A 11 23.04 -3.03 26.90
C ARG A 11 22.69 -4.44 26.45
N ASP A 12 22.88 -5.45 27.30
CA ASP A 12 22.52 -6.83 26.99
C ASP A 12 21.01 -6.98 26.79
N HIS A 13 20.21 -6.29 27.61
CA HIS A 13 18.76 -6.28 27.45
C HIS A 13 18.32 -5.59 26.14
N LEU A 14 18.94 -4.46 25.79
CA LEU A 14 18.71 -3.76 24.52
C LEU A 14 19.00 -4.65 23.31
N LEU A 15 20.12 -5.37 23.34
CA LEU A 15 20.48 -6.32 22.28
C LEU A 15 19.45 -7.44 22.15
N GLY A 16 19.09 -8.09 23.26
CA GLY A 16 18.12 -9.19 23.24
C GLY A 16 16.72 -8.76 22.80
N TRP A 17 16.36 -7.49 22.99
CA TRP A 17 15.07 -6.96 22.56
C TRP A 17 15.03 -6.51 21.10
N LEU A 18 16.04 -5.75 20.67
CA LEU A 18 16.08 -5.18 19.33
C LEU A 18 16.57 -6.17 18.28
N LEU A 19 17.42 -7.12 18.67
CA LEU A 19 18.01 -8.15 17.82
C LEU A 19 17.76 -9.53 18.44
N PRO A 20 16.49 -9.98 18.52
CA PRO A 20 16.14 -11.23 19.19
C PRO A 20 16.78 -12.46 18.54
N ASP A 21 17.11 -12.38 17.26
CA ASP A 21 17.77 -13.45 16.50
C ASP A 21 19.31 -13.45 16.64
N GLY A 22 19.87 -12.52 17.43
CA GLY A 22 21.31 -12.43 17.70
C GLY A 22 22.12 -11.84 16.54
N ASP A 23 21.45 -11.10 15.65
CA ASP A 23 22.12 -10.36 14.58
C ASP A 23 23.19 -9.40 15.15
N PRO A 24 24.25 -9.09 14.38
CA PRO A 24 25.28 -8.18 14.83
C PRO A 24 24.71 -6.78 15.06
N ALA A 25 25.23 -6.04 16.04
CA ALA A 25 24.84 -4.65 16.32
C ALA A 25 24.89 -3.72 15.08
N GLY A 26 25.72 -4.02 14.08
CA GLY A 26 25.71 -3.27 12.81
C GLY A 26 24.38 -3.35 12.03
N SER A 27 23.46 -4.24 12.37
CA SER A 27 22.19 -4.47 11.66
C SER A 27 21.03 -3.55 12.11
N PHE A 28 21.19 -2.75 13.17
CA PHE A 28 20.11 -1.87 13.66
C PHE A 28 19.59 -0.98 12.54
N ALA A 29 18.32 -1.06 12.15
CA ALA A 29 17.77 -0.01 11.29
C ALA A 29 17.42 1.20 12.16
N GLN A 30 17.60 2.42 11.64
CA GLN A 30 17.12 3.63 12.31
C GLN A 30 15.62 3.51 12.65
N GLN A 31 14.81 2.89 11.79
CA GLN A 31 13.40 2.64 12.06
C GLN A 31 13.16 1.77 13.31
N ASP A 32 14.02 0.79 13.58
CA ASP A 32 13.89 -0.05 14.77
C ASP A 32 14.23 0.76 16.04
N VAL A 33 15.24 1.62 15.96
CA VAL A 33 15.60 2.57 17.03
C VAL A 33 14.49 3.59 17.28
N GLU A 34 13.89 4.15 16.21
CA GLU A 34 12.75 5.07 16.30
C GLU A 34 11.53 4.38 16.94
N ARG A 35 11.17 3.17 16.48
CA ARG A 35 10.10 2.37 17.09
C ARG A 35 10.35 2.13 18.56
N PHE A 36 11.58 1.78 18.91
CA PHE A 36 11.97 1.53 20.28
C PHE A 36 11.85 2.79 21.15
N CYS A 37 12.56 3.84 20.79
CA CYS A 37 12.61 5.09 21.56
C CYS A 37 11.23 5.73 21.70
N TRP A 38 10.40 5.70 20.65
CA TRP A 38 9.17 6.48 20.60
C TRP A 38 7.92 5.71 21.04
N TYR A 39 7.98 4.38 21.11
CA TYR A 39 6.83 3.55 21.46
C TYR A 39 7.16 2.41 22.41
N GLU A 40 8.18 1.58 22.14
CA GLU A 40 8.40 0.38 22.95
C GLU A 40 8.97 0.71 24.33
N LEU A 41 9.89 1.67 24.43
CA LEU A 41 10.42 2.16 25.70
C LEU A 41 9.29 2.65 26.64
N PRO A 42 8.41 3.59 26.22
CA PRO A 42 7.36 4.09 27.11
C PRO A 42 6.18 3.11 27.32
N VAL A 43 5.94 2.15 26.42
CA VAL A 43 4.72 1.32 26.44
C VAL A 43 4.97 -0.14 26.81
N LYS A 44 6.11 -0.72 26.44
CA LYS A 44 6.39 -2.16 26.51
C LYS A 44 7.56 -2.53 27.42
N TRP A 45 8.58 -1.68 27.49
CA TRP A 45 9.83 -1.96 28.19
C TRP A 45 9.71 -1.95 29.72
N ALA A 46 8.58 -1.44 30.25
CA ALA A 46 8.29 -1.40 31.67
C ALA A 46 9.35 -0.67 32.53
N ALA A 47 10.05 0.31 31.95
CA ALA A 47 10.92 1.24 32.67
C ALA A 47 10.13 2.42 33.24
N GLU A 48 10.56 2.90 34.40
CA GLU A 48 10.07 4.16 34.96
C GLU A 48 10.60 5.35 34.14
N PRO A 49 9.85 6.45 34.04
CA PRO A 49 10.27 7.63 33.25
C PRO A 49 11.63 8.20 33.67
N ALA A 50 11.99 8.06 34.95
CA ALA A 50 13.28 8.47 35.49
C ALA A 50 14.47 7.66 34.93
N GLU A 51 14.21 6.46 34.40
CA GLU A 51 15.23 5.56 33.85
C GLU A 51 15.48 5.81 32.35
N TYR A 52 14.57 6.49 31.65
CA TYR A 52 14.68 6.72 30.20
C TYR A 52 15.99 7.37 29.78
N PRO A 53 16.51 8.42 30.46
CA PRO A 53 17.77 9.04 30.07
C PRO A 53 18.95 8.05 30.09
N HIS A 54 18.99 7.14 31.06
CA HIS A 54 20.04 6.13 31.16
C HIS A 54 19.94 5.09 30.05
N ILE A 55 18.72 4.62 29.74
CA ILE A 55 18.47 3.64 28.67
C ILE A 55 18.81 4.24 27.30
N LEU A 56 18.39 5.49 27.04
CA LEU A 56 18.69 6.19 25.79
C LEU A 56 20.19 6.45 25.63
N ALA A 57 20.89 6.80 26.71
CA ALA A 57 22.35 6.96 26.67
C ALA A 57 23.06 5.63 26.36
N ALA A 58 22.66 4.54 27.02
CA ALA A 58 23.22 3.21 26.75
C ALA A 58 22.97 2.74 25.31
N LEU A 59 21.78 3.00 24.76
CA LEU A 59 21.46 2.69 23.37
C LEU A 59 22.27 3.56 22.39
N ALA A 60 22.43 4.85 22.66
CA ALA A 60 23.23 5.75 21.83
C ALA A 60 24.71 5.33 21.79
N GLU A 61 25.29 4.97 22.95
CA GLU A 61 26.65 4.43 23.02
C GLU A 61 26.79 3.13 22.22
N LEU A 62 25.84 2.21 22.37
CA LEU A 62 25.83 0.95 21.64
C LEU A 62 25.75 1.14 20.13
N LEU A 63 24.95 2.08 19.65
CA LEU A 63 24.83 2.43 18.24
C LEU A 63 26.10 3.10 17.70
N ASN A 64 26.74 3.97 18.50
CA ASN A 64 28.02 4.59 18.12
C ASN A 64 29.15 3.55 18.05
N ASP A 65 29.21 2.60 19.00
CA ASP A 65 30.16 1.49 18.97
C ASP A 65 29.96 0.59 17.73
N ALA A 66 28.74 0.54 17.20
CA ALA A 66 28.37 -0.19 15.97
C ALA A 66 28.52 0.64 14.68
N ASP A 67 29.13 1.84 14.74
CA ASP A 67 29.30 2.77 13.63
C ASP A 67 27.96 3.23 12.99
N ARG A 68 26.94 3.43 13.83
CA ARG A 68 25.60 3.90 13.42
C ARG A 68 25.25 5.27 14.03
N PRO A 69 26.02 6.33 13.74
CA PRO A 69 25.86 7.64 14.38
C PRO A 69 24.52 8.32 14.08
N ARG A 70 23.93 8.08 12.90
CA ARG A 70 22.60 8.63 12.56
C ARG A 70 21.49 8.01 13.40
N ALA A 71 21.50 6.69 13.56
CA ALA A 71 20.57 5.98 14.43
C ALA A 71 20.80 6.39 15.90
N ALA A 72 22.06 6.53 16.34
CA ALA A 72 22.39 7.00 17.70
C ALA A 72 21.81 8.40 17.98
N ALA A 73 21.81 9.30 16.99
CA ALA A 73 21.27 10.65 17.13
C ALA A 73 19.76 10.67 17.41
N VAL A 74 19.02 9.61 17.06
CA VAL A 74 17.59 9.46 17.42
C VAL A 74 17.42 9.48 18.93
N CYS A 75 18.26 8.75 19.67
CA CYS A 75 18.16 8.63 21.12
C CYS A 75 18.26 9.97 21.86
N THR A 76 19.01 10.93 21.29
CA THR A 76 19.22 12.27 21.87
C THR A 76 18.42 13.37 21.17
N SER A 77 17.57 13.02 20.20
CA SER A 77 16.86 14.02 19.40
C SER A 77 15.79 14.76 20.20
N ALA A 78 15.56 16.03 19.85
CA ALA A 78 14.47 16.82 20.42
C ALA A 78 13.09 16.17 20.19
N ALA A 79 12.92 15.46 19.07
CA ALA A 79 11.71 14.70 18.77
C ALA A 79 11.49 13.57 19.78
N THR A 80 12.52 12.76 20.06
CA THR A 80 12.45 11.69 21.07
C THR A 80 12.06 12.22 22.44
N LEU A 81 12.70 13.29 22.89
CA LEU A 81 12.38 13.90 24.19
C LEU A 81 10.94 14.41 24.25
N ALA A 82 10.46 15.07 23.19
CA ALA A 82 9.09 15.58 23.12
C ALA A 82 8.04 14.46 23.10
N ILE A 83 8.32 13.33 22.44
CA ILE A 83 7.43 12.17 22.40
C ILE A 83 7.36 11.51 23.78
N LEU A 84 8.50 11.31 24.44
CA LEU A 84 8.54 10.71 25.78
C LEU A 84 7.81 11.58 26.81
N ASP A 85 7.94 12.90 26.74
CA ASP A 85 7.15 13.84 27.54
C ASP A 85 5.65 13.71 27.26
N ALA A 86 5.25 13.58 26.00
CA ALA A 86 3.85 13.38 25.64
C ALA A 86 3.25 12.09 26.23
N TRP A 87 4.02 11.00 26.28
CA TRP A 87 3.62 9.77 26.96
C TRP A 87 3.42 9.94 28.47
N GLN A 88 4.15 10.86 29.11
CA GLN A 88 3.97 11.16 30.54
C GLN A 88 2.68 11.94 30.83
N ARG A 89 2.21 12.72 29.87
CA ARG A 89 0.96 13.48 30.00
C ARG A 89 -0.25 12.57 29.81
N THR A 90 -0.36 11.93 28.64
CA THR A 90 -1.42 10.94 28.36
C THR A 90 -1.00 9.94 27.29
N SER A 91 -1.61 8.76 27.29
CA SER A 91 -1.40 7.76 26.23
C SER A 91 -1.87 8.22 24.85
N GLU A 92 -2.86 9.13 24.77
CA GLU A 92 -3.36 9.67 23.51
C GLU A 92 -2.38 10.66 22.90
N GLU A 93 -1.87 11.59 23.70
CA GLU A 93 -0.86 12.57 23.28
C GLU A 93 0.43 11.86 22.87
N GLY A 94 0.88 10.86 23.64
CA GLY A 94 2.03 10.03 23.28
C GLY A 94 1.84 9.32 21.93
N ARG A 95 0.66 8.71 21.70
CA ARG A 95 0.34 8.05 20.42
C ARG A 95 0.29 9.04 19.25
N ALA A 96 -0.24 10.24 19.47
CA ALA A 96 -0.30 11.28 18.44
C ALA A 96 1.10 11.79 18.07
N ALA A 97 1.93 12.10 19.07
CA ALA A 97 3.31 12.53 18.87
C ALA A 97 4.15 11.46 18.17
N PHE A 98 4.02 10.19 18.57
CA PHE A 98 4.67 9.06 17.92
C PHE A 98 4.32 8.96 16.42
N ARG A 99 3.02 8.98 16.07
CA ARG A 99 2.60 8.90 14.66
C ARG A 99 3.14 10.06 13.84
N GLN A 100 3.05 11.28 14.36
CA GLN A 100 3.57 12.47 13.70
C GLN A 100 5.09 12.37 13.46
N ALA A 101 5.85 11.85 14.43
CA ALA A 101 7.29 11.67 14.30
C ALA A 101 7.66 10.58 13.28
N VAL A 102 6.92 9.47 13.25
CA VAL A 102 7.08 8.42 12.24
C VAL A 102 6.80 8.98 10.84
N ASP A 103 5.73 9.75 10.66
CA ASP A 103 5.40 10.35 9.36
C ASP A 103 6.46 11.37 8.91
N ALA A 104 7.08 12.08 9.86
CA ALA A 104 8.14 13.05 9.60
C ALA A 104 9.54 12.42 9.43
N SER A 105 9.71 11.14 9.80
CA SER A 105 11.01 10.47 9.77
C SER A 105 11.55 10.37 8.33
N PRO A 106 12.83 10.71 8.10
CA PRO A 106 13.43 10.67 6.78
C PRO A 106 13.61 9.24 6.25
N VAL A 107 13.55 8.23 7.12
CA VAL A 107 13.65 6.81 6.73
C VAL A 107 12.28 6.15 6.54
N THR A 108 11.17 6.76 6.97
CA THR A 108 9.82 6.22 6.72
C THR A 108 9.45 6.27 5.23
N PRO A 109 9.29 5.13 4.53
CA PRO A 109 8.99 5.15 3.10
C PRO A 109 7.71 5.95 2.80
N PRO A 110 7.76 7.01 1.98
CA PRO A 110 6.57 7.78 1.64
C PRO A 110 5.66 6.99 0.69
N ASP A 111 4.41 7.40 0.60
CA ASP A 111 3.54 7.01 -0.50
C ASP A 111 4.05 7.62 -1.83
N THR A 112 3.80 6.91 -2.92
CA THR A 112 4.26 7.23 -4.27
C THR A 112 3.11 7.12 -5.27
N ALA A 113 3.34 7.49 -6.53
CA ALA A 113 2.34 7.27 -7.57
C ALA A 113 2.13 5.78 -7.86
N LEU A 114 3.11 4.94 -7.56
CA LEU A 114 3.08 3.49 -7.79
C LEU A 114 2.46 2.71 -6.64
N LEU A 115 2.62 3.21 -5.41
CA LEU A 115 2.24 2.48 -4.19
C LEU A 115 1.88 3.43 -3.06
N ALA A 116 0.71 3.17 -2.45
CA ALA A 116 0.35 3.67 -1.13
C ALA A 116 0.45 2.53 -0.10
N TRP A 117 1.12 2.78 1.01
CA TRP A 117 1.35 1.82 2.08
C TRP A 117 0.06 1.56 2.88
N GLY A 118 -0.23 0.29 3.14
CA GLY A 118 -1.42 -0.14 3.86
C GLY A 118 -1.32 0.12 5.37
N PRO A 119 -2.43 0.44 6.05
CA PRO A 119 -2.44 0.55 7.51
C PRO A 119 -2.30 -0.81 8.20
N VAL A 120 -2.62 -1.89 7.49
CA VAL A 120 -2.41 -3.29 7.87
C VAL A 120 -1.72 -3.96 6.70
N MET A 121 -0.54 -4.51 6.94
CA MET A 121 0.33 -5.09 5.92
C MET A 121 0.38 -6.60 6.09
N GLY A 122 0.45 -7.33 4.98
CA GLY A 122 0.90 -8.71 5.04
C GLY A 122 2.41 -8.77 5.20
N ILE A 123 2.95 -9.98 5.09
CA ILE A 123 4.37 -10.26 5.30
C ILE A 123 5.22 -9.57 4.22
N ASP A 124 4.86 -9.72 2.94
CA ASP A 124 5.64 -9.17 1.83
C ASP A 124 5.69 -7.64 1.89
N GLU A 125 4.55 -6.99 2.17
CA GLU A 125 4.50 -5.54 2.31
C GLU A 125 5.26 -5.04 3.53
N ALA A 126 5.19 -5.73 4.68
CA ALA A 126 5.95 -5.37 5.87
C ALA A 126 7.46 -5.52 5.67
N VAL A 127 7.90 -6.60 5.00
CA VAL A 127 9.30 -6.83 4.63
C VAL A 127 9.77 -5.76 3.66
N ALA A 128 8.99 -5.47 2.61
CA ALA A 128 9.31 -4.44 1.64
C ALA A 128 9.42 -3.05 2.29
N ARG A 129 8.50 -2.68 3.19
CA ARG A 129 8.56 -1.41 3.91
C ARG A 129 9.82 -1.29 4.76
N SER A 130 10.18 -2.37 5.47
CA SER A 130 11.36 -2.40 6.33
C SER A 130 12.65 -2.29 5.51
N ASN A 131 12.73 -2.97 4.37
CA ASN A 131 13.88 -2.89 3.46
C ASN A 131 13.96 -1.53 2.75
N ALA A 132 12.82 -0.96 2.35
CA ALA A 132 12.76 0.39 1.81
C ALA A 132 13.26 1.44 2.81
N SER A 133 12.94 1.26 4.09
CA SER A 133 13.43 2.13 5.17
C SER A 133 14.95 2.06 5.30
N ARG A 134 15.53 0.85 5.34
CA ARG A 134 16.99 0.64 5.36
C ARG A 134 17.68 1.22 4.11
N MET A 135 17.05 1.08 2.94
CA MET A 135 17.54 1.65 1.69
C MET A 135 17.55 3.19 1.74
N LEU A 136 16.50 3.82 2.28
CA LEU A 136 16.45 5.27 2.47
C LEU A 136 17.49 5.74 3.48
N GLU A 137 17.69 5.00 4.56
CA GLU A 137 18.74 5.24 5.55
C GLU A 137 20.14 5.22 4.90
N GLN A 138 20.46 4.17 4.14
CA GLN A 138 21.72 4.06 3.41
C GLN A 138 21.92 5.24 2.44
N ALA A 139 20.87 5.65 1.72
CA ALA A 139 20.96 6.79 0.82
C ALA A 139 21.22 8.13 1.53
N LEU A 140 20.79 8.28 2.79
CA LEU A 140 21.11 9.43 3.63
C LEU A 140 22.56 9.38 4.13
N ASP A 141 23.05 8.19 4.48
CA ASP A 141 24.43 7.99 4.93
C ASP A 141 25.43 8.22 3.80
N ASP A 142 25.12 7.73 2.59
CA ASP A 142 25.90 7.96 1.38
C ASP A 142 25.74 9.39 0.81
N SER A 143 24.94 10.24 1.47
CA SER A 143 24.61 11.60 1.01
C SER A 143 23.99 11.68 -0.39
N VAL A 144 23.44 10.57 -0.89
CA VAL A 144 22.61 10.52 -2.12
C VAL A 144 21.32 11.29 -1.89
N LEU A 145 20.76 11.19 -0.69
CA LEU A 145 19.62 11.98 -0.22
C LEU A 145 20.07 12.96 0.85
N VAL A 146 19.72 14.23 0.68
CA VAL A 146 20.06 15.31 1.62
C VAL A 146 18.78 16.02 2.05
N PRO A 147 18.31 15.86 3.30
CA PRO A 147 17.02 16.43 3.76
C PRO A 147 16.86 17.93 3.57
N SER A 148 17.95 18.70 3.67
CA SER A 148 17.94 20.16 3.50
C SER A 148 18.04 20.63 2.04
N ALA A 149 18.25 19.72 1.09
CA ALA A 149 18.40 20.08 -0.31
C ALA A 149 17.06 20.42 -0.96
N ARG A 150 17.08 21.37 -1.91
CA ARG A 150 15.92 21.68 -2.73
C ARG A 150 15.54 20.45 -3.56
N GLY A 151 14.27 20.04 -3.49
CA GLY A 151 13.76 18.88 -4.22
C GLY A 151 13.97 17.54 -3.49
N TYR A 152 14.41 17.54 -2.23
CA TYR A 152 14.58 16.33 -1.41
C TYR A 152 13.38 15.39 -1.46
N ALA A 153 12.16 15.91 -1.29
CA ALA A 153 10.94 15.09 -1.33
C ALA A 153 10.79 14.33 -2.66
N THR A 154 10.98 15.02 -3.79
CA THR A 154 10.92 14.41 -5.12
C THR A 154 12.04 13.40 -5.33
N ALA A 155 13.27 13.71 -4.92
CA ALA A 155 14.40 12.80 -5.04
C ALA A 155 14.17 11.51 -4.24
N ARG A 156 13.65 11.65 -3.01
CA ARG A 156 13.30 10.54 -2.12
C ARG A 156 12.21 9.65 -2.73
N THR A 157 11.13 10.23 -3.27
CA THR A 157 10.08 9.48 -3.97
C THR A 157 10.63 8.73 -5.17
N LEU A 158 11.41 9.38 -6.04
CA LEU A 158 12.00 8.73 -7.22
C LEU A 158 12.98 7.60 -6.85
N HIS A 159 13.75 7.79 -5.77
CA HIS A 159 14.66 6.78 -5.27
C HIS A 159 13.89 5.54 -4.76
N LEU A 160 12.80 5.75 -4.03
CA LEU A 160 11.90 4.68 -3.60
C LEU A 160 11.22 3.98 -4.79
N GLU A 161 10.66 4.72 -5.75
CA GLU A 161 10.00 4.13 -6.93
C GLU A 161 10.97 3.27 -7.76
N ARG A 162 12.22 3.72 -7.91
CA ARG A 162 13.26 2.92 -8.57
C ARG A 162 13.56 1.63 -7.82
N TRP A 163 13.66 1.69 -6.50
CA TRP A 163 13.87 0.49 -5.68
C TRP A 163 12.67 -0.47 -5.76
N LEU A 164 11.44 0.05 -5.66
CA LEU A 164 10.20 -0.72 -5.74
C LEU A 164 10.06 -1.49 -7.06
N THR A 165 10.61 -0.97 -8.15
CA THR A 165 10.53 -1.54 -9.51
C THR A 165 11.76 -2.33 -9.93
N THR A 166 12.76 -2.45 -9.05
CA THR A 166 13.99 -3.22 -9.33
C THR A 166 13.93 -4.58 -8.63
N PRO A 167 14.22 -5.70 -9.33
CA PRO A 167 14.40 -7.02 -8.73
C PRO A 167 15.25 -7.02 -7.46
N HIS A 168 14.75 -7.63 -6.39
CA HIS A 168 15.42 -7.63 -5.09
C HIS A 168 15.52 -9.04 -4.47
N PRO A 169 16.67 -9.44 -3.91
CA PRO A 169 16.84 -10.78 -3.33
C PRO A 169 15.87 -11.11 -2.20
N ALA A 170 15.48 -10.12 -1.38
CA ALA A 170 14.53 -10.30 -0.30
C ALA A 170 13.09 -10.64 -0.77
N HIS A 171 12.83 -10.57 -2.08
CA HIS A 171 11.55 -10.92 -2.70
C HIS A 171 11.78 -11.95 -3.82
N ASP A 172 12.68 -12.91 -3.59
CA ASP A 172 12.99 -14.01 -4.53
C ASP A 172 13.39 -13.54 -5.94
N GLY A 173 14.02 -12.35 -6.03
CA GLY A 173 14.42 -11.75 -7.30
C GLY A 173 13.27 -11.09 -8.07
N GLN A 174 12.10 -10.93 -7.46
CA GLN A 174 11.01 -10.10 -7.98
C GLN A 174 11.20 -8.63 -7.57
N ALA A 175 10.55 -7.72 -8.28
CA ALA A 175 10.46 -6.34 -7.83
C ALA A 175 9.57 -6.27 -6.57
N PRO A 176 9.95 -5.51 -5.52
CA PRO A 176 9.14 -5.40 -4.30
C PRO A 176 7.68 -5.02 -4.57
N LEU A 177 7.43 -4.17 -5.57
CA LEU A 177 6.08 -3.76 -5.96
C LEU A 177 5.22 -4.94 -6.45
N ASP A 178 5.81 -5.87 -7.20
CA ASP A 178 5.11 -7.04 -7.72
C ASP A 178 4.75 -8.01 -6.59
N ALA A 179 5.66 -8.20 -5.63
CA ALA A 179 5.42 -9.02 -4.44
C ALA A 179 4.26 -8.45 -3.61
N ILE A 180 4.28 -7.15 -3.32
CA ILE A 180 3.20 -6.46 -2.60
C ILE A 180 1.87 -6.60 -3.33
N HIS A 181 1.84 -6.35 -4.64
CA HIS A 181 0.62 -6.49 -5.43
C HIS A 181 0.10 -7.93 -5.45
N SER A 182 1.00 -8.91 -5.50
CA SER A 182 0.64 -10.33 -5.42
C SER A 182 -0.02 -10.67 -4.08
N GLU A 183 0.61 -10.30 -2.97
CA GLU A 183 0.08 -10.49 -1.62
C GLU A 183 -1.30 -9.84 -1.47
N ARG A 184 -1.43 -8.57 -1.85
CA ARG A 184 -2.69 -7.83 -1.77
C ARG A 184 -3.80 -8.47 -2.61
N ARG A 185 -3.48 -8.96 -3.81
CA ARG A 185 -4.45 -9.70 -4.66
C ARG A 185 -4.90 -10.99 -3.99
N CYS A 186 -3.99 -11.76 -3.40
CA CYS A 186 -4.31 -12.98 -2.67
C CYS A 186 -5.21 -12.68 -1.46
N ALA A 187 -4.82 -11.71 -0.62
CA ALA A 187 -5.61 -11.29 0.53
C ALA A 187 -7.01 -10.81 0.14
N TRP A 188 -7.11 -10.01 -0.93
CA TRP A 188 -8.40 -9.60 -1.49
C TRP A 188 -9.24 -10.78 -1.98
N ALA A 189 -8.63 -11.76 -2.65
CA ALA A 189 -9.34 -12.92 -3.17
C ALA A 189 -9.90 -13.81 -2.04
N GLU A 190 -9.15 -13.95 -0.95
CA GLU A 190 -9.49 -14.79 0.19
C GLU A 190 -10.40 -14.13 1.22
N ALA A 191 -10.54 -12.81 1.15
CA ALA A 191 -11.34 -12.04 2.08
C ALA A 191 -12.79 -12.59 2.19
N PRO A 192 -13.42 -12.47 3.37
CA PRO A 192 -14.82 -12.83 3.54
C PRO A 192 -15.76 -11.88 2.77
N PRO A 193 -17.05 -12.25 2.60
CA PRO A 193 -17.67 -13.54 2.93
C PRO A 193 -17.43 -14.63 1.86
N ALA A 194 -17.71 -15.90 2.20
CA ALA A 194 -17.39 -17.07 1.37
C ALA A 194 -17.96 -17.04 -0.07
N ALA A 195 -19.14 -16.43 -0.26
CA ALA A 195 -19.75 -16.25 -1.57
C ALA A 195 -18.87 -15.37 -2.49
N ARG A 196 -18.36 -14.24 -1.96
CA ARG A 196 -17.44 -13.34 -2.69
C ARG A 196 -16.06 -13.96 -2.88
N ARG A 197 -15.57 -14.73 -1.91
CA ARG A 197 -14.31 -15.48 -2.04
C ARG A 197 -14.33 -16.44 -3.24
N ARG A 198 -15.40 -17.24 -3.41
CA ARG A 198 -15.52 -18.17 -4.55
C ARG A 198 -15.46 -17.48 -5.91
N LEU A 199 -16.05 -16.29 -6.01
CA LEU A 199 -16.01 -15.48 -7.23
C LEU A 199 -14.59 -14.90 -7.44
N ARG A 200 -14.04 -14.23 -6.43
CA ARG A 200 -12.74 -13.57 -6.52
C ARG A 200 -11.59 -14.55 -6.74
N SER A 201 -11.62 -15.73 -6.12
CA SER A 201 -10.58 -16.75 -6.29
C SER A 201 -10.47 -17.25 -7.73
N ARG A 202 -11.60 -17.28 -8.47
CA ARG A 202 -11.59 -17.60 -9.92
C ARG A 202 -10.97 -16.48 -10.75
N LEU A 203 -11.14 -15.23 -10.32
CA LEU A 203 -10.63 -14.05 -11.02
C LEU A 203 -9.19 -13.71 -10.64
N ALA A 204 -8.68 -14.16 -9.50
CA ALA A 204 -7.36 -13.78 -8.98
C ALA A 204 -6.23 -14.04 -9.99
N ASN A 205 -6.24 -15.20 -10.66
CA ASN A 205 -5.25 -15.53 -11.68
C ASN A 205 -5.37 -14.64 -12.93
N LEU A 206 -6.58 -14.21 -13.29
CA LEU A 206 -6.82 -13.30 -14.42
C LEU A 206 -6.33 -11.88 -14.11
N LEU A 207 -6.30 -11.50 -12.83
CA LEU A 207 -5.83 -10.20 -12.36
C LEU A 207 -4.32 -10.17 -12.08
N ALA A 208 -3.63 -11.31 -12.18
CA ALA A 208 -2.19 -11.39 -11.96
C ALA A 208 -1.40 -10.68 -13.06
N THR A 209 -1.95 -10.64 -14.27
CA THR A 209 -1.43 -9.84 -15.38
C THR A 209 -2.40 -8.68 -15.60
N ALA A 210 -1.93 -7.44 -15.52
CA ALA A 210 -2.75 -6.31 -15.89
C ALA A 210 -3.15 -6.48 -17.37
N PRO A 211 -4.45 -6.55 -17.70
CA PRO A 211 -4.85 -6.61 -19.10
C PRO A 211 -4.41 -5.32 -19.79
N GLU A 212 -4.03 -5.40 -21.07
CA GLU A 212 -3.90 -4.20 -21.89
C GLU A 212 -5.29 -3.57 -22.02
N VAL A 213 -5.58 -2.59 -21.17
CA VAL A 213 -6.86 -1.88 -21.19
C VAL A 213 -6.77 -0.82 -22.28
N HIS A 214 -7.58 -0.96 -23.34
CA HIS A 214 -7.79 0.15 -24.26
C HIS A 214 -8.50 1.29 -23.53
N ASP A 215 -8.03 2.53 -23.73
CA ASP A 215 -8.71 3.73 -23.24
C ASP A 215 -10.19 3.66 -23.67
N ASN A 216 -11.08 3.52 -22.69
CA ASN A 216 -12.56 3.41 -22.77
C ASN A 216 -13.22 2.01 -22.82
N ALA A 217 -12.50 0.89 -22.84
CA ALA A 217 -13.16 -0.44 -22.89
C ALA A 217 -13.97 -0.77 -21.62
N ALA A 218 -13.58 -0.18 -20.48
CA ALA A 218 -14.23 -0.38 -19.18
C ALA A 218 -15.17 0.76 -18.79
N GLU A 219 -15.43 1.73 -19.66
CA GLU A 219 -16.25 2.90 -19.30
C GLU A 219 -17.69 2.51 -18.92
N PRO A 220 -18.38 1.59 -19.62
CA PRO A 220 -19.72 1.18 -19.19
C PRO A 220 -19.73 0.42 -17.86
N LEU A 221 -18.68 -0.37 -17.61
CA LEU A 221 -18.50 -1.05 -16.32
C LEU A 221 -18.25 -0.03 -15.20
N ARG A 222 -17.42 0.99 -15.46
CA ARG A 222 -17.13 2.06 -14.51
C ARG A 222 -18.38 2.84 -14.16
N TRP A 223 -19.15 3.26 -15.16
CA TRP A 223 -20.43 3.94 -14.95
C TRP A 223 -21.41 3.06 -14.18
N LEU A 224 -21.51 1.76 -14.49
CA LEU A 224 -22.41 0.87 -13.76
C LEU A 224 -22.01 0.75 -12.29
N LEU A 225 -20.71 0.65 -12.00
CA LEU A 225 -20.20 0.58 -10.62
C LEU A 225 -20.38 1.91 -9.87
N GLU A 226 -20.17 3.04 -10.53
CA GLU A 226 -20.41 4.39 -9.98
C GLU A 226 -21.90 4.63 -9.70
N SER A 227 -22.76 4.28 -10.64
CA SER A 227 -24.23 4.35 -10.50
C SER A 227 -24.75 3.40 -9.42
N ALA A 228 -24.04 2.30 -9.17
CA ALA A 228 -24.39 1.40 -8.07
C ALA A 228 -24.00 1.96 -6.70
N GLY A 229 -22.97 2.82 -6.63
CA GLY A 229 -22.53 3.53 -5.43
C GLY A 229 -22.41 2.62 -4.20
N ASP A 230 -23.06 3.02 -3.10
CA ASP A 230 -23.10 2.28 -1.82
C ASP A 230 -24.08 1.09 -1.81
N GLY A 231 -24.83 0.89 -2.89
CA GLY A 231 -25.72 -0.26 -3.05
C GLY A 231 -26.93 0.02 -3.94
N VAL A 232 -27.29 -0.97 -4.74
CA VAL A 232 -28.51 -1.00 -5.54
C VAL A 232 -29.41 -2.11 -5.04
N ALA A 233 -30.67 -1.77 -4.74
CA ALA A 233 -31.67 -2.76 -4.38
C ALA A 233 -31.98 -3.63 -5.59
N LEU A 234 -31.54 -4.88 -5.57
CA LEU A 234 -31.88 -5.84 -6.61
C LEU A 234 -33.38 -6.14 -6.60
N THR A 235 -33.91 -6.56 -7.75
CA THR A 235 -35.28 -7.07 -7.84
C THR A 235 -35.46 -8.31 -6.96
N GLN A 236 -36.70 -8.74 -6.72
CA GLN A 236 -36.99 -9.95 -5.94
C GLN A 236 -36.33 -11.22 -6.51
N ALA A 237 -36.03 -11.22 -7.81
CA ALA A 237 -35.33 -12.31 -8.50
C ALA A 237 -33.79 -12.14 -8.53
N GLY A 238 -33.25 -11.07 -7.92
CA GLY A 238 -31.81 -10.82 -7.84
C GLY A 238 -31.21 -10.04 -9.03
N TYR A 239 -32.04 -9.39 -9.85
CA TYR A 239 -31.57 -8.61 -11.01
C TYR A 239 -31.36 -7.14 -10.69
N LEU A 240 -30.61 -6.42 -11.54
CA LEU A 240 -30.54 -4.96 -11.47
C LEU A 240 -31.92 -4.32 -11.72
N PRO A 241 -32.23 -3.17 -11.08
CA PRO A 241 -33.45 -2.42 -11.35
C PRO A 241 -33.57 -2.06 -12.83
N ARG A 242 -34.80 -2.17 -13.35
CA ARG A 242 -35.13 -1.80 -14.73
C ARG A 242 -34.64 -0.41 -15.11
N ALA A 243 -34.80 0.57 -14.21
CA ALA A 243 -34.38 1.95 -14.45
C ALA A 243 -32.88 2.06 -14.78
N LEU A 244 -32.04 1.35 -14.02
CA LEU A 244 -30.59 1.34 -14.22
C LEU A 244 -30.20 0.67 -15.55
N VAL A 245 -30.89 -0.42 -15.91
CA VAL A 245 -30.65 -1.13 -17.18
C VAL A 245 -31.05 -0.28 -18.39
N VAL A 246 -32.17 0.45 -18.30
CA VAL A 246 -32.63 1.37 -19.35
C VAL A 246 -31.64 2.51 -19.54
N GLU A 247 -31.21 3.14 -18.44
CA GLU A 247 -30.25 4.24 -18.49
C GLU A 247 -28.91 3.81 -19.10
N ALA A 248 -28.40 2.64 -18.72
CA ALA A 248 -27.15 2.11 -19.27
C ALA A 248 -27.23 1.97 -20.79
N ALA A 249 -28.33 1.42 -21.27
CA ALA A 249 -28.45 1.08 -22.66
C ALA A 249 -28.86 2.27 -23.56
N ASP A 250 -29.60 3.26 -23.02
CA ASP A 250 -29.78 4.56 -23.67
C ASP A 250 -28.43 5.30 -23.80
N ARG A 251 -27.59 5.21 -22.76
CA ARG A 251 -26.27 5.88 -22.72
C ARG A 251 -25.25 5.27 -23.67
N TYR A 252 -25.27 3.95 -23.82
CA TYR A 252 -24.27 3.19 -24.58
C TYR A 252 -24.78 2.59 -25.89
N ASP A 253 -26.00 2.94 -26.29
CA ASP A 253 -26.67 2.45 -27.51
C ASP A 253 -26.67 0.91 -27.58
N TRP A 254 -26.95 0.25 -26.43
CA TRP A 254 -26.95 -1.21 -26.31
C TRP A 254 -28.19 -1.88 -26.91
N TYR A 255 -29.03 -1.15 -27.63
CA TYR A 255 -30.30 -1.63 -28.17
C TYR A 255 -30.29 -1.74 -29.69
N LEU A 256 -30.88 -2.82 -30.21
CA LEU A 256 -31.34 -2.84 -31.59
C LEU A 256 -32.66 -2.04 -31.70
N PRO A 257 -32.90 -1.34 -32.84
CA PRO A 257 -34.12 -0.58 -33.04
C PRO A 257 -35.39 -1.44 -32.84
N GLY A 258 -36.27 -1.03 -31.91
CA GLY A 258 -37.59 -1.64 -31.69
C GLY A 258 -37.68 -2.63 -30.53
N MET A 259 -36.61 -2.87 -29.77
CA MET A 259 -36.65 -3.71 -28.57
C MET A 259 -36.82 -2.86 -27.30
N VAL A 260 -37.93 -3.06 -26.57
CA VAL A 260 -38.12 -2.50 -25.22
C VAL A 260 -37.73 -3.59 -24.22
N PRO A 261 -36.76 -3.37 -23.31
CA PRO A 261 -36.30 -4.41 -22.41
C PRO A 261 -37.48 -4.94 -21.59
N ARG A 262 -37.69 -6.24 -21.60
CA ARG A 262 -38.42 -6.91 -20.51
C ARG A 262 -37.33 -7.34 -19.55
N THR A 263 -37.45 -6.92 -18.31
CA THR A 263 -36.54 -7.33 -17.24
C THR A 263 -36.31 -8.83 -17.32
N GLU A 264 -35.08 -9.31 -17.53
CA GLU A 264 -34.56 -10.60 -17.04
C GLU A 264 -33.23 -10.98 -17.74
N THR A 265 -32.14 -10.29 -17.39
CA THR A 265 -30.73 -10.62 -17.75
C THR A 265 -30.21 -10.03 -19.06
N VAL A 266 -29.15 -9.20 -18.99
CA VAL A 266 -28.32 -8.89 -20.15
C VAL A 266 -26.89 -9.36 -19.85
N THR A 267 -26.39 -10.32 -20.61
CA THR A 267 -25.01 -10.81 -20.52
C THR A 267 -24.18 -10.18 -21.64
N ILE A 268 -23.14 -9.43 -21.28
CA ILE A 268 -22.20 -8.88 -22.26
C ILE A 268 -20.98 -9.80 -22.31
N LEU A 269 -20.81 -10.51 -23.42
CA LEU A 269 -19.62 -11.32 -23.71
C LEU A 269 -18.66 -10.50 -24.59
N MET A 270 -17.44 -10.29 -24.08
CA MET A 270 -16.35 -9.67 -24.83
C MET A 270 -15.47 -10.77 -25.40
N GLU A 271 -15.47 -10.93 -26.72
CA GLU A 271 -14.63 -11.87 -27.46
C GLU A 271 -13.60 -11.10 -28.29
N ASP A 272 -12.57 -11.79 -28.79
CA ASP A 272 -11.42 -11.18 -29.48
C ASP A 272 -11.82 -10.26 -30.64
N THR A 273 -12.96 -10.50 -31.31
CA THR A 273 -13.38 -9.75 -32.50
C THR A 273 -14.78 -9.14 -32.40
N VAL A 274 -15.53 -9.39 -31.32
CA VAL A 274 -16.94 -8.99 -31.21
C VAL A 274 -17.37 -8.69 -29.78
N PHE A 275 -18.38 -7.83 -29.66
CA PHE A 275 -19.19 -7.71 -28.45
C PHE A 275 -20.51 -8.42 -28.69
N ARG A 276 -20.87 -9.35 -27.81
CA ARG A 276 -22.14 -10.06 -27.85
C ARG A 276 -22.98 -9.63 -26.65
N VAL A 277 -24.19 -9.16 -26.92
CA VAL A 277 -25.19 -8.82 -25.91
C VAL A 277 -26.23 -9.93 -25.95
N LEU A 278 -26.45 -10.62 -24.83
CA LEU A 278 -27.35 -11.76 -24.73
C LEU A 278 -28.46 -11.48 -23.70
N ASP A 279 -29.64 -12.03 -23.91
CA ASP A 279 -30.75 -12.14 -22.95
C ASP A 279 -31.10 -13.64 -22.76
N GLY A 280 -30.73 -14.19 -21.61
CA GLY A 280 -30.66 -15.65 -21.43
C GLY A 280 -29.70 -16.31 -22.43
N ASP A 281 -30.19 -17.30 -23.18
CA ASP A 281 -29.46 -17.96 -24.28
C ASP A 281 -29.67 -17.27 -25.64
N VAL A 282 -30.42 -16.16 -25.68
CA VAL A 282 -30.78 -15.45 -26.91
C VAL A 282 -29.79 -14.31 -27.15
N GLU A 283 -29.08 -14.35 -28.27
CA GLU A 283 -28.23 -13.23 -28.69
C GLU A 283 -29.09 -12.06 -29.15
N LEU A 284 -29.02 -10.95 -28.43
CA LEU A 284 -29.71 -9.71 -28.73
C LEU A 284 -28.96 -8.91 -29.79
N SER A 285 -27.63 -8.83 -29.70
CA SER A 285 -26.82 -8.16 -30.70
C SER A 285 -25.38 -8.67 -30.71
N THR A 286 -24.79 -8.66 -31.91
CA THR A 286 -23.36 -8.87 -32.12
C THR A 286 -22.80 -7.65 -32.83
N HIS A 287 -21.89 -6.94 -32.18
CA HIS A 287 -21.21 -5.80 -32.74
C HIS A 287 -19.82 -6.24 -33.21
N ALA A 288 -19.61 -6.21 -34.52
CA ALA A 288 -18.29 -6.37 -35.09
C ALA A 288 -17.38 -5.28 -34.52
N ARG A 289 -16.21 -5.67 -33.99
CA ARG A 289 -15.15 -4.69 -33.76
C ARG A 289 -14.83 -4.09 -35.13
N THR A 290 -14.92 -2.77 -35.26
CA THR A 290 -14.69 -2.05 -36.53
C THR A 290 -13.22 -2.10 -37.02
N SER A 291 -12.39 -2.93 -36.39
CA SER A 291 -11.03 -3.28 -36.81
C SER A 291 -10.75 -4.74 -36.46
N ASP A 292 -10.31 -5.50 -37.46
CA ASP A 292 -9.73 -6.85 -37.38
C ASP A 292 -8.21 -6.84 -37.06
N LYS A 293 -7.62 -5.65 -36.89
CA LYS A 293 -6.22 -5.45 -36.51
C LYS A 293 -6.08 -5.14 -35.01
N PRO A 294 -5.01 -5.63 -34.35
CA PRO A 294 -4.63 -5.16 -33.02
C PRO A 294 -4.30 -3.66 -33.05
N ILE A 295 -4.90 -2.88 -32.17
CA ILE A 295 -4.75 -1.42 -32.10
C ILE A 295 -3.37 -1.11 -31.52
N ARG A 296 -2.51 -0.44 -32.31
CA ARG A 296 -1.14 -0.10 -31.87
C ARG A 296 -0.93 1.36 -31.49
N GLN A 297 -1.72 2.31 -31.99
CA GLN A 297 -1.72 3.73 -31.57
C GLN A 297 -3.04 4.41 -31.99
N PHE A 298 -3.50 5.41 -31.23
CA PHE A 298 -4.55 6.35 -31.63
C PHE A 298 -4.09 7.80 -31.42
N LYS A 299 -4.41 8.67 -32.38
CA LYS A 299 -4.11 10.12 -32.33
C LYS A 299 -5.42 10.89 -32.40
N ALA A 300 -5.76 11.61 -31.34
CA ALA A 300 -6.98 12.41 -31.29
C ALA A 300 -6.90 13.60 -32.27
N VAL A 301 -7.89 13.71 -33.16
CA VAL A 301 -8.15 14.97 -33.86
C VAL A 301 -9.19 15.72 -33.03
N ALA A 302 -8.73 16.74 -32.32
CA ALA A 302 -9.61 17.72 -31.69
C ALA A 302 -10.37 18.48 -32.79
N ARG A 303 -11.71 18.47 -32.72
CA ARG A 303 -12.50 19.59 -33.24
C ARG A 303 -13.59 19.97 -32.24
N THR A 304 -13.47 21.23 -31.87
CA THR A 304 -14.34 22.13 -31.13
C THR A 304 -15.64 22.44 -31.88
N ARG A 305 -16.72 22.61 -31.10
CA ARG A 305 -18.00 23.32 -31.37
C ARG A 305 -18.93 22.67 -32.42
N GLU A 306 -20.25 22.70 -32.27
CA GLU A 306 -21.17 23.60 -31.53
C GLU A 306 -22.03 22.88 -30.49
#